data_AF-A0A9W6KUF7-F1
#
_entry.id   AF-A0A9W6KUF7-F1
#
_cell.length_a   1.000
_cell.length_b   1.000
_cell.length_c   1.000
_cell.angle_alpha   90.00
_cell.angle_beta   90.00
_cell.angle_gamma   90.00
#
_symmetry.space_group_name_H-M   'P 1'
#
loop_
_entity.id
_entity.type
_entity.pdbx_description
1 polymer ?
#
loop_
_entity_poly.entity_id
_entity_poly.type
_entity_poly.pdbx_seq_one_letter_code
_entity_poly.pdbx_strand_id
1 'polypeptide(L)' 'MLRWHLQQGRSAIPKSVRPQRIAENFDVFDFELTGEQLAAIDGLDTGKRGGPEPADVTLATFGRPIPED' A
#
# COMPACT_ATOMS: atom_id res chain seq x y z
N MET A 1 -0.01 -1.50 -9.89
CA MET A 1 -0.17 -0.95 -8.52
C MET A 1 1.12 -0.36 -7.96
N LEU A 2 2.22 -1.11 -7.79
CA LEU A 2 3.44 -0.56 -7.19
C LEU A 2 4.05 0.58 -8.03
N ARG A 3 4.18 0.38 -9.35
CA ARG A 3 4.59 1.45 -10.27
C ARG A 3 3.68 2.69 -10.21
N TRP A 4 2.37 2.48 -10.09
CA TRP A 4 1.41 3.57 -9.92
C TRP A 4 1.67 4.39 -8.66
N HIS A 5 1.90 3.75 -7.50
CA HIS A 5 2.27 4.47 -6.27
C HIS A 5 3.53 5.33 -6.45
N LEU A 6 4.56 4.78 -7.09
CA LEU A 6 5.83 5.47 -7.32
C LEU A 6 5.66 6.68 -8.24
N GLN A 7 4.91 6.56 -9.36
CA GLN A 7 4.64 7.68 -10.26
C GLN A 7 3.73 8.75 -9.65
N GLN A 8 2.93 8.41 -8.64
CA GLN A 8 2.16 9.35 -7.82
C GLN A 8 3.02 10.03 -6.73
N GLY A 9 4.34 9.80 -6.71
CA GLY A 9 5.27 10.38 -5.73
C GLY A 9 5.19 9.76 -4.33
N ARG A 10 4.61 8.56 -4.20
CA ARG A 10 4.40 7.88 -2.91
C ARG A 10 5.38 6.73 -2.74
N SER A 11 5.86 6.52 -1.51
CA SER A 11 6.56 5.29 -1.16
C SER A 11 5.59 4.11 -1.04
N ALA A 12 5.95 2.95 -1.59
CA ALA A 12 5.18 1.72 -1.49
C ALA A 12 5.84 0.72 -0.53
N ILE A 13 5.05 0.08 0.35
CA ILE A 13 5.53 -0.91 1.33
C ILE A 13 4.75 -2.23 1.14
N PRO A 14 5.01 -3.00 0.05
CA PRO A 14 4.26 -4.22 -0.22
C PRO A 14 4.67 -5.35 0.72
N LYS A 15 3.68 -6.01 1.33
CA LYS A 15 3.91 -7.19 2.18
C LYS A 15 4.00 -8.47 1.34
N SER A 16 5.05 -9.25 1.56
CA SER A 16 5.14 -10.64 1.10
C SER A 16 6.02 -11.46 2.04
N VAL A 17 5.73 -12.76 2.15
CA VAL A 17 6.59 -13.76 2.82
C VAL A 17 7.26 -14.70 1.81
N ARG A 18 6.91 -14.61 0.53
CA ARG A 18 7.44 -15.44 -0.54
C ARG A 18 8.60 -14.72 -1.22
N PRO A 19 9.83 -15.27 -1.22
CA PRO A 19 11.01 -14.61 -1.78
C PRO A 19 10.83 -14.17 -3.25
N GLN A 20 10.28 -15.05 -4.09
CA GLN A 20 9.97 -14.74 -5.49
C GLN A 20 9.11 -13.48 -5.63
N ARG A 21 8.05 -13.36 -4.81
CA ARG A 21 7.14 -12.21 -4.84
C ARG A 21 7.80 -10.93 -4.31
N ILE A 22 8.77 -11.05 -3.39
CA ILE A 22 9.54 -9.90 -2.90
C ILE A 22 10.39 -9.35 -4.04
N ALA A 23 11.07 -10.22 -4.79
CA ALA A 23 11.83 -9.84 -5.98
C ALA A 23 10.93 -9.22 -7.06
N GLU A 24 9.82 -9.86 -7.42
CA GLU A 24 8.84 -9.31 -8.37
C GLU A 24 8.27 -7.96 -7.94
N ASN A 25 8.00 -7.76 -6.64
CA ASN A 25 7.50 -6.48 -6.14
C ASN A 25 8.54 -5.35 -6.28
N PHE A 26 9.83 -5.69 -6.27
CA PHE A 26 10.92 -4.73 -6.47
C PHE A 26 11.15 -4.45 -7.97
N ASP A 27 10.82 -5.39 -8.84
CA ASP A 27 11.01 -5.31 -10.29
C ASP A 27 9.91 -4.47 -10.99
N VAL A 28 9.88 -3.18 -10.67
CA VAL A 28 8.86 -2.23 -11.19
C VAL A 28 9.46 -0.93 -11.71
N PHE A 29 10.76 -0.92 -12.02
CA PHE A 29 11.51 0.27 -12.40
C PHE A 29 11.83 0.35 -13.90
N ASP A 30 11.68 -0.74 -14.63
CA ASP A 30 12.01 -0.90 -16.05
C ASP A 30 10.87 -0.55 -17.01
N PHE A 31 9.69 -0.21 -16.47
CA PHE A 31 8.54 0.26 -17.24
C PHE A 31 7.87 1.48 -16.59
N GLU A 32 7.04 2.17 -17.37
CA GLU A 32 6.24 3.29 -16.91
C GLU A 32 4.78 3.14 -17.34
N LEU A 33 3.87 3.67 -16.53
CA LEU A 33 2.47 3.83 -16.89
C LEU A 33 2.27 5.15 -17.63
N THR A 34 1.48 5.13 -18.69
CA THR A 34 1.06 6.33 -19.42
C THR A 34 0.11 7.18 -18.57
N GLY A 35 -0.07 8.46 -18.95
CA GLY A 35 -1.04 9.33 -18.27
C GLY A 35 -2.47 8.78 -18.30
N GLU A 36 -2.87 8.14 -19.41
CA GLU A 36 -4.19 7.49 -19.53
C GLU A 36 -4.31 6.28 -18.59
N GLN A 37 -3.27 5.46 -18.48
CA GLN A 37 -3.26 4.32 -17.56
C GLN A 37 -3.29 4.76 -16.10
N LEU A 38 -2.56 5.83 -15.74
CA LEU A 38 -2.63 6.43 -14.42
C LEU A 38 -4.05 6.91 -14.11
N ALA A 39 -4.67 7.67 -15.03
CA ALA A 39 -6.03 8.17 -14.87
C ALA A 39 -7.07 7.04 -14.75
N ALA A 40 -6.90 5.95 -15.53
CA ALA A 40 -7.78 4.78 -15.44
C ALA A 40 -7.69 4.09 -14.07
N ILE A 41 -6.50 3.99 -13.48
CA ILE A 41 -6.31 3.43 -12.13
C ILE A 41 -6.89 4.38 -11.07
N ASP A 42 -6.66 5.70 -11.21
CA ASP A 42 -7.21 6.71 -10.30
C ASP A 42 -8.76 6.66 -10.28
N GLY A 43 -9.38 6.39 -11.42
CA GLY A 43 -10.82 6.20 -11.55
C GLY A 43 -11.41 4.97 -10.85
N LEU A 44 -10.59 4.07 -10.30
CA LEU A 44 -11.04 2.91 -9.53
C LEU A 44 -11.33 3.22 -8.05
N ASP A 45 -11.08 4.45 -7.58
CA ASP A 45 -11.38 4.81 -6.21
C ASP A 45 -12.88 4.65 -5.89
N THR A 46 -13.17 4.00 -4.76
CA THR A 46 -14.54 3.77 -4.27
C THR A 46 -14.80 4.45 -2.93
N GLY A 47 -13.81 5.16 -2.37
CA GLY A 47 -13.86 5.74 -1.03
C GLY A 47 -13.88 4.69 0.10
N LYS A 48 -13.71 3.40 -0.20
CA LYS A 48 -13.72 2.32 0.80
C LYS A 48 -12.31 2.05 1.32
N ARG A 49 -12.14 2.05 2.65
CA ARG A 49 -10.89 1.63 3.30
C ARG A 49 -10.83 0.11 3.45
N GLY A 50 -9.62 -0.45 3.30
CA GLY A 50 -9.35 -1.86 3.59
C GLY A 50 -9.02 -2.15 5.07
N GLY A 51 -8.81 -1.11 5.86
CA GLY A 51 -8.56 -1.18 7.30
C GLY A 51 -9.62 -0.37 8.09
N PRO A 52 -9.50 -0.32 9.43
CA PRO A 52 -10.40 0.46 10.26
C PRO A 52 -10.35 1.96 9.93
N GLU A 53 -11.41 2.69 10.29
CA GLU A 53 -11.39 4.15 10.20
C GLU A 53 -10.36 4.72 11.19
N PRO A 54 -9.54 5.71 10.78
CA PRO A 54 -8.48 6.24 11.62
C PRO A 54 -8.97 6.76 12.99
N ALA A 55 -10.19 7.31 13.04
CA ALA A 55 -10.79 7.82 14.27
C ALA A 55 -11.14 6.71 15.28
N ASP A 56 -11.34 5.48 14.82
CA ASP A 56 -11.70 4.33 15.67
C ASP A 56 -10.47 3.63 16.25
N VAL A 57 -9.28 3.92 15.72
CA VAL A 57 -8.01 3.33 16.16
C VAL A 57 -7.46 4.08 17.37
N THR A 58 -7.92 3.69 18.56
CA THR A 58 -7.50 4.27 19.85
C THR A 58 -6.71 3.26 20.71
N LEU A 59 -6.05 3.73 21.77
CA LEU A 59 -5.44 2.85 22.77
C LEU A 59 -6.46 1.97 23.50
N ALA A 60 -7.71 2.45 23.66
CA ALA A 60 -8.77 1.63 24.25
C ALA A 60 -9.16 0.46 23.34
N THR A 61 -9.16 0.68 22.02
CA THR A 61 -9.59 -0.33 21.04
C THR A 61 -8.45 -1.27 20.62
N PHE A 62 -7.22 -0.77 20.49
CA PHE A 62 -6.07 -1.51 19.92
C PHE A 62 -4.83 -1.54 20.81
N GLY A 63 -4.87 -0.92 21.99
CA GLY A 63 -3.75 -0.94 22.93
C GLY A 63 -3.46 -2.38 23.38
N ARG A 64 -2.19 -2.75 23.32
CA ARG A 64 -1.68 -4.00 23.90
C ARG A 64 -0.59 -3.64 24.91
N PRO A 65 -0.58 -4.24 26.11
CA PRO A 65 0.57 -4.10 26.99
C PRO A 65 1.79 -4.69 26.28
N ILE A 66 2.88 -3.94 26.23
CA ILE A 66 4.18 -4.44 25.81
C ILE A 66 4.79 -5.11 27.05
N PRO A 67 5.02 -6.43 27.06
CA PRO A 67 5.68 -7.09 28.18
C PRO A 67 7.07 -6.51 28.40
N GLU A 68 7.44 -6.25 29.65
CA GLU A 68 8.77 -5.73 30.03
C GLU A 68 9.74 -6.84 30.49
N ASP A 69 9.33 -8.11 30.40
CA ASP A 69 10.12 -9.29 30.80
C ASP A 69 11.11 -9.76 29.73
#